data_AF-A0A6I1NFJ0-F1
#
_entry.id   AF-A0A6I1NFJ0-F1
#
_cell.length_a   1.000
_cell.length_b   1.000
_cell.length_c   1.000
_cell.angle_alpha   90.00
_cell.angle_beta   90.00
_cell.angle_gamma   90.00
#
_symmetry.space_group_name_H-M   'P 1'
#
loop_
_entity.id
_entity.type
_entity.pdbx_description
1 polymer ?
#
loop_
_entity_poly.entity_id
_entity_poly.type
_entity_poly.pdbx_seq_one_letter_code
_entity_poly.pdbx_strand_id
1 'polypeptide(L)'
;MNNSTQVVTGPTLRQFATWIEDGELVVTSKLGTSTLSRVKFKRLEFPFAEIDQAGFLKDRVIREFPVAAHVLGAMFDQCISDQAKAVTNLLAE
;
A
#
# COMPACT_ATOMS: atom_id res chain seq x y z
N MET A 1 -4.86 -11.72 15.67
CA MET A 1 -5.07 -11.00 14.41
C MET A 1 -4.36 -9.67 14.53
N ASN A 2 -3.27 -9.45 13.79
CA ASN A 2 -2.69 -8.12 13.75
C ASN A 2 -3.61 -7.22 12.91
N ASN A 3 -3.91 -6.03 13.41
CA ASN A 3 -4.70 -5.06 12.65
C ASN A 3 -3.83 -4.31 11.62
N SER A 4 -2.52 -4.57 11.58
CA SER A 4 -1.62 -3.92 10.64
C SER A 4 -0.38 -4.76 10.33
N THR A 5 0.10 -4.66 9.10
CA THR A 5 1.38 -5.24 8.65
C THR A 5 2.26 -4.14 8.05
N GLN A 6 3.57 -4.31 8.14
CA GLN A 6 4.56 -3.39 7.58
C GLN A 6 5.55 -4.13 6.68
N VAL A 7 5.92 -3.52 5.56
CA VAL A 7 7.04 -3.94 4.70
C VAL A 7 8.06 -2.81 4.61
N VAL A 8 9.35 -3.15 4.69
CA VAL A 8 10.46 -2.20 4.61
C VAL A 8 10.97 -2.17 3.18
N THR A 9 10.74 -1.06 2.47
CA THR A 9 11.20 -0.87 1.08
C THR A 9 12.62 -0.32 1.03
N GLY A 10 13.00 0.51 2.01
CA GLY A 10 14.34 1.10 2.08
C GLY A 10 14.64 1.67 3.48
N PRO A 11 15.80 2.32 3.67
CA PRO A 11 16.25 2.79 4.98
C PRO A 11 15.23 3.69 5.70
N THR A 12 14.57 4.56 4.95
CA THR A 12 13.56 5.50 5.44
C THR A 12 12.17 5.24 4.85
N LEU A 13 12.03 4.27 3.95
CA LEU A 13 10.83 4.06 3.15
C LEU A 13 10.11 2.79 3.60
N ARG A 14 8.86 2.95 4.04
CA ARG A 14 8.06 1.85 4.59
C ARG A 14 6.65 1.86 4.02
N GLN A 15 6.12 0.66 3.80
CA GLN A 15 4.74 0.43 3.40
C GLN A 15 3.98 -0.20 4.55
N PHE A 16 2.76 0.27 4.75
CA PHE A 16 1.87 -0.24 5.78
C PHE A 16 0.57 -0.68 5.12
N ALA A 17 0.01 -1.79 5.60
CA ALA A 17 -1.38 -2.17 5.39
C ALA A 17 -2.05 -2.22 6.76
N THR A 18 -3.27 -1.71 6.88
CA THR A 18 -3.98 -1.66 8.15
C THR A 18 -5.46 -1.89 7.93
N TRP A 19 -6.04 -2.76 8.75
CA TRP A 19 -7.48 -2.93 8.87
C TRP A 19 -8.10 -1.72 9.54
N ILE A 20 -9.15 -1.20 8.92
CA ILE A 20 -10.04 -0.18 9.47
C ILE A 20 -11.42 -0.85 9.69
N GLU A 21 -12.34 -0.12 10.28
CA GLU A 21 -13.72 -0.54 10.49
C GLU A 21 -14.41 -0.91 9.16
N ASP A 22 -15.51 -1.67 9.26
CA ASP A 22 -16.38 -2.05 8.13
C ASP A 22 -15.72 -2.81 6.97
N GLY A 23 -14.65 -3.56 7.25
CA GLY A 23 -13.96 -4.40 6.25
C GLY A 23 -13.14 -3.57 5.25
N GLU A 24 -12.78 -2.35 5.62
CA GLU A 24 -11.93 -1.47 4.85
C GLU A 24 -10.45 -1.65 5.21
N LEU A 25 -9.60 -1.48 4.22
CA LEU A 25 -8.16 -1.46 4.38
C LEU A 25 -7.61 -0.09 3.99
N VAL A 26 -6.51 0.26 4.63
CA VAL A 26 -5.70 1.42 4.26
C VAL A 26 -4.28 0.95 3.98
N VAL A 27 -3.75 1.36 2.83
CA VAL A 27 -2.32 1.24 2.53
C VAL A 27 -1.65 2.61 2.61
N THR A 28 -0.47 2.66 3.22
CA THR A 28 0.26 3.92 3.40
C THR A 28 1.72 3.76 2.97
N SER A 29 2.23 4.69 2.15
CA SER A 29 3.67 4.88 1.95
C SER A 29 4.19 5.98 2.85
N LYS A 30 5.23 5.69 3.65
CA LYS A 30 5.91 6.69 4.49
C LYS A 30 7.39 6.81 4.13
N LEU A 31 7.86 8.06 4.02
CA LEU A 31 9.26 8.42 3.93
C LEU A 31 9.67 9.14 5.23
N GLY A 32 10.34 8.43 6.12
CA GLY A 32 10.59 8.87 7.49
C GLY A 32 9.26 9.05 8.25
N THR A 33 9.02 10.26 8.75
CA THR A 33 7.76 10.64 9.42
C THR A 33 6.68 11.12 8.46
N SER A 34 7.04 11.44 7.21
CA SER A 34 6.13 11.98 6.21
C SER A 34 5.32 10.88 5.53
N THR A 35 4.01 11.11 5.39
CA THR A 35 3.14 10.23 4.60
C THR A 35 3.07 10.74 3.16
N LEU A 36 3.45 9.89 2.21
CA LEU A 36 3.47 10.23 0.78
C LEU A 36 2.16 9.84 0.09
N SER A 37 1.57 8.72 0.49
CA SER A 37 0.26 8.28 0.02
C SER A 37 -0.47 7.54 1.12
N ARG A 38 -1.80 7.65 1.14
CA ARG A 38 -2.68 6.88 2.03
C ARG A 38 -3.96 6.56 1.28
N VAL A 39 -4.02 5.37 0.69
CA VAL A 39 -5.17 4.93 -0.11
C VAL A 39 -6.04 4.03 0.74
N LYS A 40 -7.36 4.22 0.62
CA LYS A 40 -8.38 3.43 1.31
C LYS A 40 -9.22 2.64 0.29
N PHE A 41 -9.57 1.41 0.62
CA PHE A 41 -10.44 0.56 -0.20
C PHE A 41 -11.13 -0.52 0.64
N LYS A 42 -12.26 -1.05 0.17
CA LYS A 42 -12.90 -2.22 0.78
C LYS A 42 -12.12 -3.48 0.44
N ARG A 43 -12.07 -4.47 1.34
CA ARG A 43 -11.40 -5.75 1.05
C ARG A 43 -11.91 -6.42 -0.22
N LEU A 44 -13.22 -6.34 -0.47
CA LEU A 44 -13.86 -6.96 -1.63
C LEU A 44 -13.42 -6.34 -2.97
N GLU A 45 -12.83 -5.13 -2.95
CA GLU A 45 -12.28 -4.50 -4.14
C GLU A 45 -10.84 -4.95 -4.44
N PHE A 46 -10.13 -5.52 -3.45
CA PHE A 46 -8.74 -5.92 -3.62
C PHE A 46 -8.65 -7.24 -4.40
N PRO A 47 -7.90 -7.30 -5.53
CA PRO A 47 -7.83 -8.49 -6.36
C PRO A 47 -7.29 -9.71 -5.62
N PHE A 48 -7.90 -10.87 -5.85
CA PHE A 48 -7.40 -12.14 -5.32
C PHE A 48 -6.12 -12.60 -6.06
N ALA A 49 -6.05 -12.35 -7.37
CA ALA A 49 -4.90 -12.73 -8.18
C ALA A 49 -3.70 -11.80 -7.91
N GLU A 50 -2.59 -12.36 -7.46
CA GLU A 50 -1.37 -11.61 -7.08
C GLU A 50 -0.84 -10.71 -8.20
N ILE A 51 -0.95 -11.16 -9.46
CA ILE A 51 -0.53 -10.41 -10.64
C ILE A 51 -1.27 -9.08 -10.81
N ASP A 52 -2.50 -8.97 -10.31
CA ASP A 52 -3.35 -7.78 -10.48
C ASP A 52 -3.27 -6.82 -9.28
N GLN A 53 -2.77 -7.27 -8.13
CA GLN A 53 -2.80 -6.52 -6.87
C GLN A 53 -1.96 -5.24 -6.93
N ALA A 54 -0.74 -5.32 -7.49
CA ALA A 54 0.12 -4.16 -7.64
C ALA A 54 -0.49 -3.14 -8.62
N GLY A 55 -1.08 -3.59 -9.72
CA GLY A 55 -1.77 -2.72 -10.68
C GLY A 55 -2.92 -1.96 -10.04
N PHE A 56 -3.78 -2.66 -9.28
CA PHE A 56 -4.87 -2.05 -8.54
C PHE A 56 -4.41 -0.94 -7.58
N LEU A 57 -3.35 -1.20 -6.80
CA LEU A 57 -2.82 -0.20 -5.88
C LEU A 57 -2.14 0.96 -6.61
N LYS A 58 -1.41 0.68 -7.69
CA LYS A 58 -0.77 1.68 -8.55
C LYS A 58 -1.79 2.68 -9.07
N ASP A 59 -2.89 2.18 -9.64
CA ASP A 59 -3.94 3.00 -10.22
C ASP A 59 -4.60 3.90 -9.17
N ARG A 60 -4.86 3.36 -7.97
CA ARG A 60 -5.40 4.18 -6.87
C ARG A 60 -4.42 5.23 -6.38
N VAL A 61 -3.15 4.88 -6.18
CA VAL A 61 -2.15 5.84 -5.71
C VAL A 61 -1.92 6.94 -6.75
N ILE A 62 -1.86 6.62 -8.04
CA ILE A 62 -1.74 7.63 -9.11
C ILE A 62 -2.96 8.55 -9.14
N ARG A 63 -4.17 8.00 -8.98
CA ARG A 63 -5.41 8.77 -9.02
C ARG A 63 -5.58 9.69 -7.81
N GLU A 64 -5.28 9.19 -6.61
CA GLU A 64 -5.56 9.89 -5.34
C GLU A 64 -4.35 10.69 -4.83
N PHE A 65 -3.13 10.25 -5.14
CA PHE A 65 -1.87 10.86 -4.72
C PHE A 65 -0.86 10.93 -5.88
N PRO A 66 -1.17 11.61 -7.00
CA PRO A 66 -0.29 11.65 -8.18
C PRO A 66 1.12 12.17 -7.87
N VAL A 67 1.26 13.06 -6.88
CA VAL A 67 2.55 13.59 -6.42
C VAL A 67 3.45 12.49 -5.83
N ALA A 68 2.89 11.42 -5.27
CA ALA A 68 3.66 10.32 -4.69
C ALA A 68 4.57 9.65 -5.74
N ALA A 69 4.08 9.48 -6.97
CA ALA A 69 4.89 8.92 -8.07
C ALA A 69 6.08 9.82 -8.41
N HIS A 70 5.88 11.14 -8.41
CA HIS A 70 6.97 12.09 -8.64
C HIS A 70 8.01 12.08 -7.51
N VAL A 71 7.55 12.10 -6.25
CA VAL A 71 8.45 12.12 -5.07
C VAL A 71 9.23 10.81 -4.93
N LEU A 72 8.59 9.67 -5.20
CA LEU A 72 9.21 8.35 -5.09
C LEU A 72 10.12 8.03 -6.28
N GLY A 73 9.87 8.64 -7.44
CA GLY A 73 10.67 8.44 -8.65
C GLY A 73 10.82 6.95 -8.99
N ALA A 74 12.07 6.50 -9.16
CA ALA A 74 12.38 5.11 -9.47
C ALA A 74 11.92 4.09 -8.40
N MET A 75 11.69 4.53 -7.17
CA MET A 75 11.23 3.65 -6.09
C MET A 75 9.72 3.44 -6.08
N PHE A 76 8.96 4.16 -6.91
CA PHE A 76 7.51 4.12 -6.89
C PHE A 76 6.96 2.70 -7.09
N ASP A 77 7.41 2.00 -8.14
CA ASP A 77 6.90 0.66 -8.45
C ASP A 77 7.24 -0.36 -7.37
N GLN A 78 8.43 -0.26 -6.75
CA GLN A 78 8.78 -1.11 -5.61
C GLN A 78 7.90 -0.82 -4.39
N CYS A 79 7.61 0.45 -4.09
CA CYS A 79 6.68 0.80 -3.02
C CYS A 79 5.30 0.18 -3.26
N ILE A 80 4.78 0.24 -4.49
CA ILE A 80 3.49 -0.37 -4.83
C ILE A 80 3.53 -1.89 -4.65
N SER A 81 4.59 -2.56 -5.12
CA SER A 81 4.77 -4.00 -4.93
C SER A 81 4.81 -4.38 -3.44
N ASP A 82 5.52 -3.58 -2.64
CA ASP A 82 5.63 -3.81 -1.20
C ASP A 82 4.32 -3.48 -0.45
N GLN A 83 3.51 -2.53 -0.94
CA GLN A 83 2.15 -2.31 -0.43
C GLN A 83 1.26 -3.51 -0.70
N ALA A 84 1.30 -4.08 -1.92
CA ALA A 84 0.53 -5.28 -2.25
C ALA A 84 0.95 -6.44 -1.34
N LYS A 85 2.25 -6.63 -1.13
CA LYS A 85 2.78 -7.62 -0.19
C LYS A 85 2.31 -7.38 1.25
N ALA A 86 2.32 -6.13 1.72
CA ALA A 86 1.85 -5.79 3.06
C ALA A 86 0.37 -6.15 3.24
N VAL A 87 -0.45 -5.90 2.21
CA VAL A 87 -1.87 -6.29 2.20
C VAL A 87 -1.99 -7.80 2.21
N THR A 88 -1.35 -8.52 1.30
CA THR A 88 -1.42 -10.00 1.26
C THR A 88 -1.01 -10.65 2.57
N ASN A 89 0.05 -10.15 3.21
CA ASN A 89 0.47 -10.62 4.53
C ASN A 89 -0.61 -10.36 5.60
N LEU A 90 -1.18 -9.16 5.64
CA LEU A 90 -2.25 -8.80 6.58
C LEU A 90 -3.50 -9.69 6.44
N LEU A 91 -3.74 -10.20 5.24
CA LEU A 91 -4.91 -10.99 4.89
C LEU A 91 -4.72 -12.50 5.08
N ALA A 92 -3.47 -12.93 5.25
CA ALA A 92 -3.10 -14.32 5.51
C ALA A 92 -3.03 -14.64 7.02
N GLU A 93 -3.05 -13.62 7.87
CA GLU A 93 -3.14 -13.72 9.34
C GLU A 93 -4.58 -13.86 9.85
#